data_AF-A0A6J6X391-F1
#
_entry.id   AF-A0A6J6X391-F1
#
_cell.length_a   1.000
_cell.length_b   1.000
_cell.length_c   1.000
_cell.angle_alpha   90.00
_cell.angle_beta   90.00
_cell.angle_gamma   90.00
#
_symmetry.space_group_name_H-M   'P 1'
#
loop_
_entity.id
_entity.type
_entity.pdbx_description
1 polymer ?
#
loop_
_entity_poly.entity_id
_entity_poly.type
_entity_poly.pdbx_seq_one_letter_code
_entity_poly.pdbx_strand_id
1 'polypeptide(L)' 'MLEAVGFPVAVNPETRLATIARKRGWLVENWEKASGGPRPRLPLGPMMSEREQKRFSERNKRSSYRSGL' A
#
# COMPACT_ATOMS: atom_id res chain seq x y z
N MET A 1 9.98 -15.18 -0.66
CA MET A 1 8.65 -15.83 -0.60
C MET A 1 8.10 -16.23 -1.97
N LEU A 2 8.40 -15.52 -3.08
CA LEU A 2 7.94 -15.89 -4.43
C LEU A 2 8.71 -17.03 -5.11
N GLU A 3 9.74 -17.58 -4.47
CA GLU A 3 10.58 -18.65 -5.06
C GLU A 3 10.00 -20.06 -4.85
N ALA A 4 8.90 -20.19 -4.09
CA ALA A 4 8.30 -21.47 -3.71
C ALA A 4 6.87 -21.71 -4.28
N VAL A 5 6.41 -20.85 -5.19
CA VAL A 5 5.05 -20.94 -5.77
C VAL A 5 5.14 -21.34 -7.26
N GLY A 6 4.28 -22.26 -7.71
CA GLY A 6 4.31 -22.78 -9.09
C GLY A 6 4.01 -21.74 -10.16
N PHE A 7 3.30 -20.66 -9.81
CA PHE A 7 2.98 -19.54 -10.71
C PHE A 7 3.02 -18.21 -9.93
N PRO A 8 4.19 -17.55 -9.84
CA PRO A 8 4.31 -16.26 -9.18
C PRO A 8 3.63 -15.14 -9.99
N VAL A 9 2.85 -14.31 -9.30
CA VAL A 9 2.18 -13.11 -9.83
C VAL A 9 2.58 -11.91 -8.98
N ALA A 10 2.98 -10.82 -9.63
CA ALA A 10 3.31 -9.55 -9.00
C ALA A 10 2.13 -8.59 -9.16
N VAL A 11 1.38 -8.35 -8.08
CA VAL A 11 0.22 -7.43 -8.08
C VAL A 11 0.63 -6.08 -7.53
N ASN A 12 0.31 -5.00 -8.25
CA ASN A 12 0.70 -3.62 -7.94
C ASN A 12 2.17 -3.48 -7.53
N PRO A 13 3.14 -4.06 -8.28
CA PRO A 13 4.53 -4.08 -7.85
C PRO A 13 5.19 -2.71 -8.00
N GLU A 14 6.11 -2.41 -7.10
CA GLU A 14 7.00 -1.27 -7.25
C GLU A 14 8.00 -1.49 -8.40
N THR A 15 8.63 -0.42 -8.89
CA THR A 15 9.48 -0.42 -10.10
C THR A 15 10.55 -1.52 -10.11
N ARG A 16 11.16 -1.78 -8.94
CA ARG A 16 12.21 -2.78 -8.80
C ARG A 16 11.66 -4.19 -8.91
N LEU A 17 10.56 -4.50 -8.23
CA LEU A 17 9.89 -5.80 -8.30
C LEU A 17 9.28 -6.03 -9.69
N ALA A 18 8.69 -5.01 -10.30
CA ALA A 18 8.16 -5.09 -11.66
C ALA A 18 9.25 -5.47 -12.67
N THR A 19 10.47 -4.94 -12.49
CA THR A 19 11.62 -5.27 -13.33
C THR A 19 12.05 -6.73 -13.15
N ILE A 20 12.06 -7.23 -11.91
CA ILE A 20 12.39 -8.63 -11.62
C ILE A 20 11.31 -9.57 -12.17
N ALA A 21 10.03 -9.24 -11.98
CA ALA A 21 8.89 -10.02 -12.46
C ALA A 21 8.92 -10.16 -13.99
N ARG A 22 9.11 -9.05 -14.72
CA ARG A 22 9.26 -9.09 -16.19
C ARG A 22 10.44 -9.94 -16.64
N LYS A 23 11.60 -9.81 -15.96
CA LYS A 23 12.80 -10.61 -16.28
C LYS A 23 12.61 -12.10 -16.03
N ARG A 24 11.79 -12.48 -15.05
CA ARG A 24 11.51 -13.88 -14.69
C ARG A 24 10.26 -14.44 -15.39
N GLY A 25 9.59 -13.67 -16.25
CA GLY A 25 8.37 -14.09 -16.93
C GLY A 25 7.16 -14.23 -15.99
N TRP A 26 7.20 -13.59 -14.84
CA TRP A 26 6.09 -13.61 -13.88
C TRP A 26 4.99 -12.68 -14.37
N LEU A 27 3.73 -13.07 -14.12
CA LEU A 27 2.60 -12.23 -14.46
C LEU A 27 2.65 -10.96 -13.61
N VAL A 28 2.41 -9.80 -14.24
CA VAL A 28 2.31 -8.52 -13.55
C VAL A 28 0.89 -8.03 -13.72
N GLU A 29 0.19 -7.83 -12.61
CA GLU A 29 -1.17 -7.29 -12.61
C GLU A 29 -1.19 -5.96 -11.87
N ASN A 30 -1.93 -5.01 -12.43
CA ASN A 30 -2.17 -3.73 -11.77
C ASN A 30 -3.66 -3.62 -11.52
N TRP A 31 -4.04 -3.70 -10.25
CA TRP A 31 -5.42 -3.66 -9.82
C TRP A 31 -5.76 -2.26 -9.34
N GLU A 32 -6.90 -1.76 -9.79
CA GLU A 32 -7.46 -0.53 -9.26
C GLU A 32 -7.80 -0.70 -7.77
N LYS A 33 -7.69 0.41 -7.04
CA LYS A 33 -8.04 0.40 -5.61
C LYS A 33 -9.54 0.15 -5.48
N ALA A 34 -9.90 -0.88 -4.73
CA ALA A 34 -11.31 -1.18 -4.45
C ALA A 34 -11.99 0.04 -3.80
N SER A 35 -13.28 0.24 -4.08
CA SER A 35 -14.10 1.35 -3.54
C SER A 35 -14.21 1.35 -2.00
N GLY A 36 -13.72 0.30 -1.35
CA GLY A 36 -13.76 0.09 0.08
C GLY A 36 -15.11 -0.49 0.53
N GLY A 37 -15.11 -1.12 1.71
CA GLY A 37 -16.35 -1.58 2.33
C GLY A 37 -17.05 -0.46 3.10
N PRO A 38 -18.26 -0.72 3.63
CA PRO A 38 -18.91 0.14 4.62
C PRO A 38 -17.92 0.49 5.74
N ARG A 39 -17.97 1.73 6.24
CA ARG A 39 -17.11 2.22 7.32
C ARG A 39 -17.91 2.34 8.62
N PRO A 40 -18.30 1.23 9.28
CA PRO A 40 -18.99 1.32 10.56
C PRO A 40 -18.07 1.98 11.57
N ARG A 41 -18.64 2.80 12.47
CA ARG A 41 -17.88 3.34 13.59
C ARG A 41 -17.54 2.21 14.54
N LEU A 42 -16.26 1.82 14.57
CA LEU A 42 -15.74 0.86 15.52
C LEU A 42 -15.63 1.52 16.90
N PRO A 43 -15.85 0.79 18.01
CA PRO A 43 -15.72 1.32 19.36
C PRO A 43 -14.24 1.44 19.76
N LEU A 44 -13.46 2.24 19.03
CA LEU A 44 -12.00 2.39 19.20
C LEU A 44 -11.61 3.57 20.10
N GLY A 45 -12.47 3.96 21.04
CA GLY A 45 -12.25 5.12 21.90
C GLY A 45 -12.65 6.45 21.23
N PRO A 46 -12.42 7.59 21.90
CA PRO A 46 -12.84 8.89 21.41
C PRO A 46 -12.21 9.20 20.04
N MET A 47 -13.01 9.75 19.13
CA MET A 47 -12.49 10.24 17.84
C MET A 47 -11.46 11.34 18.12
N MET A 48 -10.28 11.22 17.50
CA MET A 48 -9.28 12.29 17.49
C MET A 48 -9.92 13.60 17.01
N SER A 49 -9.53 14.73 17.59
CA SER A 49 -9.96 16.03 17.08
C SER A 49 -9.47 16.25 15.65
N GLU A 50 -10.16 17.07 14.87
CA GLU A 50 -9.73 17.41 13.50
C GLU A 50 -8.29 17.93 13.43
N ARG A 51 -7.86 18.66 14.47
CA ARG A 51 -6.48 19.18 14.60
C ARG A 51 -5.46 18.06 14.73
N GLU A 52 -5.76 17.04 15.52
CA GLU A 52 -4.90 15.87 15.71
C GLU A 52 -4.87 15.01 14.45
N GLN A 53 -6.03 14.82 13.81
CA GLN A 53 -6.15 14.07 12.56
C GLN A 53 -5.34 14.72 11.42
N LYS A 54 -5.41 16.05 11.31
CA LYS A 54 -4.61 16.82 10.35
C LYS A 54 -3.11 16.68 10.62
N ARG A 55 -2.66 16.84 11.87
CA ARG A 55 -1.26 16.65 12.28
C ARG A 55 -0.74 15.23 11.97
N PHE A 56 -1.55 14.21 12.22
CA PHE A 56 -1.18 12.82 11.91
C PHE A 56 -1.02 12.61 10.40
N SER A 57 -1.96 13.12 9.60
CA SER A 57 -1.90 13.05 8.14
C SER A 57 -0.68 13.78 7.55
N GLU A 58 -0.34 14.95 8.09
CA GLU A 58 0.81 15.75 7.68
C GLU A 58 2.14 15.10 8.04
N ARG A 59 2.22 14.52 9.25
CA ARG A 59 3.39 13.76 9.70
C ARG A 59 3.63 12.54 8.80
N ASN A 60 2.57 11.81 8.46
CA ASN A 60 2.67 10.64 7.60
C ASN A 60 3.11 11.01 6.17
N LYS A 61 2.56 12.10 5.61
CA LYS A 61 3.02 12.66 4.33
C LYS A 61 4.51 13.01 4.36
N ARG A 62 4.97 13.75 5.38
CA ARG A 62 6.39 14.14 5.52
C ARG A 62 7.33 12.95 5.65
N SER A 63 6.90 11.87 6.30
CA SER A 63 7.68 10.63 6.40
C SER A 63 7.86 9.96 5.04
N SER A 64 6.81 9.95 4.20
CA SER A 64 6.86 9.40 2.84
C SER A 64 7.80 10.17 1.91
N TYR A 65 8.00 11.47 2.13
CA TYR A 65 8.94 12.27 1.35
C TYR A 65 10.39 12.13 1.81
N ARG A 66 10.64 11.67 3.04
CA ARG A 66 11.99 11.54 3.61
C ARG A 66 12.61 10.15 3.41
N SER A 67 11.80 9.13 3.16
CA SER A 67 12.26 7.76 2.88
C SER A 67 12.59 7.49 1.40
N GLY A 68 12.62 8.53 0.56
CA GLY A 68 12.91 8.44 -0.87
C GLY A 68 14.27 9.00 -1.29
N LEU A 69 15.18 9.27 -0.33
CA LEU A 69 16.61 9.57 -0.54
C LEU A 69 17.43 8.40 0.00
#